data_AF-A0A2M7DY87-F1
#
_entry.id   AF-A0A2M7DY87-F1
#
_cell.length_a   1.000
_cell.length_b   1.000
_cell.length_c   1.000
_cell.angle_alpha   90.00
_cell.angle_beta   90.00
_cell.angle_gamma   90.00
#
_symmetry.space_group_name_H-M   'P 1'
#
loop_
_entity.id
_entity.type
_entity.pdbx_description
1 polymer ?
#
loop_
_entity_poly.entity_id
_entity_poly.type
_entity_poly.pdbx_seq_one_letter_code
_entity_poly.pdbx_strand_id
1 'polypeptide(L)'
;MRYAMAIDTLKCVGCSDCVVACQTENNVPIGFRRDWVVEVTDGTYPNLTLENRSERCNHCANAPCVRCCPTGASHITEEGVVLVTHSKCIGCAACITSCP
;
A
#
# COMPACT_ATOMS: atom_id res chain seq x y z
N MET A 1 11.89 11.62 -14.09
CA MET A 1 10.46 11.87 -13.81
C MET A 1 10.07 11.01 -12.62
N ARG A 2 9.20 11.44 -11.71
CA ARG A 2 8.87 10.69 -10.48
C ARG A 2 7.36 10.48 -10.36
N TYR A 3 6.95 9.24 -10.11
CA TYR A 3 5.53 8.92 -9.92
C TYR A 3 5.06 9.25 -8.50
N ALA A 4 3.80 9.67 -8.40
CA ALA A 4 3.08 9.89 -7.15
C ALA A 4 1.60 9.59 -7.36
N MET A 5 0.90 9.29 -6.27
CA MET A 5 -0.54 9.03 -6.26
C MET A 5 -1.21 9.94 -5.23
N ALA A 6 -2.28 10.60 -5.63
CA ALA A 6 -3.13 11.41 -4.76
C ALA A 6 -4.54 10.84 -4.78
N ILE A 7 -5.16 10.75 -3.60
CA ILE A 7 -6.54 10.28 -3.43
C ILE A 7 -7.29 11.38 -2.69
N ASP A 8 -8.42 11.80 -3.23
CA ASP A 8 -9.35 12.71 -2.57
C ASP A 8 -10.29 11.91 -1.67
N THR A 9 -10.04 11.91 -0.37
CA THR A 9 -10.83 11.13 0.61
C THR A 9 -12.23 11.68 0.81
N LEU A 10 -12.48 12.96 0.47
CA LEU A 10 -13.82 13.56 0.54
C LEU A 10 -14.76 13.04 -0.55
N LYS A 11 -14.21 12.48 -1.64
CA LYS A 11 -14.96 11.85 -2.73
C LYS A 11 -15.03 10.32 -2.61
N CYS A 12 -14.28 9.73 -1.68
CA CYS A 12 -14.23 8.28 -1.55
C CYS A 12 -15.51 7.77 -0.89
N VAL A 13 -16.21 6.87 -1.60
CA VAL A 13 -17.46 6.25 -1.12
C VAL A 13 -17.27 4.83 -0.58
N GLY A 14 -16.02 4.36 -0.46
CA GLY A 14 -15.72 3.05 0.12
C GLY A 14 -16.14 1.82 -0.71
N CYS A 15 -16.43 1.96 -2.01
CA CYS A 15 -16.95 0.87 -2.85
C CYS A 15 -16.00 -0.33 -3.06
N SER A 16 -14.71 -0.17 -2.73
CA SER A 16 -13.66 -1.21 -2.89
C SER A 16 -13.36 -1.66 -4.34
N ASP A 17 -13.81 -0.92 -5.36
CA ASP A 17 -13.49 -1.24 -6.77
C ASP A 17 -11.98 -1.22 -7.05
N CYS A 18 -11.24 -0.32 -6.40
CA CYS A 18 -9.77 -0.28 -6.50
C CYS A 18 -9.12 -1.59 -6.03
N VAL A 19 -9.65 -2.18 -4.95
CA VAL A 19 -9.17 -3.44 -4.39
C VAL A 19 -9.44 -4.60 -5.34
N VAL A 20 -10.67 -4.68 -5.86
CA VAL A 20 -11.07 -5.72 -6.83
C VAL A 20 -10.23 -5.60 -8.10
N ALA A 21 -10.08 -4.40 -8.65
CA ALA A 21 -9.25 -4.15 -9.83
C ALA A 21 -7.80 -4.58 -9.59
N CYS A 22 -7.21 -4.26 -8.44
CA CYS A 22 -5.85 -4.65 -8.12
C CYS A 22 -5.69 -6.18 -8.04
N GLN A 23 -6.64 -6.85 -7.38
CA GLN A 23 -6.64 -8.31 -7.24
C GLN A 23 -6.74 -9.00 -8.60
N THR A 24 -7.65 -8.56 -9.47
CA THR A 24 -7.86 -9.12 -10.81
C THR A 24 -6.65 -8.89 -11.70
N GLU A 25 -6.16 -7.66 -11.81
CA GLU A 25 -5.02 -7.31 -12.68
C GLU A 25 -3.75 -8.08 -12.29
N ASN A 26 -3.51 -8.24 -10.98
CA ASN A 26 -2.27 -8.79 -10.47
C ASN A 26 -2.36 -10.27 -10.08
N ASN A 27 -3.48 -10.93 -10.34
CA ASN A 27 -3.75 -12.32 -9.94
C ASN A 27 -3.37 -12.59 -8.47
N VAL A 28 -3.82 -11.70 -7.57
CA VAL A 28 -3.45 -11.79 -6.14
C VAL A 28 -4.09 -13.05 -5.54
N PRO A 29 -3.32 -13.91 -4.84
CA PRO A 29 -3.87 -15.13 -4.24
C PRO A 29 -4.99 -14.83 -3.23
N ILE A 30 -5.96 -15.75 -3.13
CA ILE A 30 -7.06 -15.65 -2.17
C ILE A 30 -6.50 -15.52 -0.74
N GLY A 31 -7.07 -14.60 0.04
CA GLY A 31 -6.62 -14.27 1.39
C GLY A 31 -5.56 -13.16 1.44
N PHE A 32 -5.03 -12.72 0.30
CA PHE A 32 -4.09 -11.60 0.21
C PHE A 32 -4.68 -10.42 -0.55
N ARG A 33 -4.12 -9.23 -0.30
CA ARG A 33 -4.47 -7.97 -0.97
C ARG A 33 -3.26 -7.05 -0.99
N ARG A 34 -3.16 -6.19 -2.01
CA ARG A 34 -2.09 -5.18 -2.13
C ARG A 34 -2.56 -3.78 -1.71
N ASP A 35 -3.87 -3.58 -1.67
CA ASP A 35 -4.56 -2.40 -1.18
C ASP A 35 -5.86 -2.81 -0.45
N TRP A 36 -6.39 -1.91 0.37
CA TRP A 36 -7.66 -2.08 1.08
C TRP A 36 -8.34 -0.73 1.32
N VAL A 37 -9.60 -0.76 1.76
CA VAL A 37 -10.34 0.42 2.22
C VAL A 37 -10.49 0.33 3.74
N VAL A 38 -10.19 1.43 4.42
CA VAL A 38 -10.43 1.63 5.84
C VAL A 38 -11.53 2.67 5.98
N GLU A 39 -12.52 2.33 6.79
CA GLU A 39 -13.59 3.23 7.20
C GLU A 39 -13.35 3.64 8.65
N VAL A 40 -13.25 4.95 8.89
CA VAL A 40 -13.07 5.52 10.24
C VAL A 40 -14.28 6.38 10.53
N THR A 41 -15.00 6.03 11.60
CA THR A 41 -16.07 6.88 12.15
C THR A 41 -15.54 7.60 13.38
N ASP A 42 -15.65 8.93 13.40
CA ASP A 42 -15.23 9.77 14.52
C ASP A 42 -16.40 10.61 15.06
N GLY A 43 -16.41 10.82 16.37
CA GLY A 43 -17.42 11.61 17.06
C GLY A 43 -18.54 10.80 17.71
N THR A 44 -19.59 11.50 18.13
CA THR A 44 -20.75 10.94 18.82
C THR A 44 -22.01 11.61 18.33
N TYR A 45 -23.11 10.85 18.21
CA TYR A 45 -24.39 11.38 17.77
C TYR A 45 -24.80 12.66 18.56
N PRO A 46 -25.24 13.74 17.87
CA PRO A 46 -25.49 13.85 16.43
C PRO A 46 -24.27 14.27 15.57
N ASN A 47 -23.12 14.55 16.18
CA ASN A 47 -21.92 15.03 15.51
C ASN A 47 -20.99 13.85 15.15
N LEU A 48 -21.32 13.16 14.06
CA LEU A 48 -20.53 12.06 13.52
C LEU A 48 -19.88 12.46 12.20
N THR A 49 -18.66 12.00 11.99
CA THR A 49 -17.93 12.12 10.72
C THR A 49 -17.47 10.74 10.27
N LEU A 50 -17.44 10.53 8.96
CA LEU A 50 -17.00 9.30 8.33
C LEU A 50 -15.87 9.62 7.35
N GLU A 51 -14.74 8.94 7.48
CA GLU A 51 -13.63 9.00 6.53
C GLU A 51 -13.44 7.62 5.89
N ASN A 52 -13.50 7.59 4.56
CA ASN A 52 -13.08 6.43 3.78
C ASN A 52 -11.69 6.69 3.21
N ARG A 53 -10.71 5.87 3.61
CA ARG A 53 -9.35 5.94 3.11
C ARG A 53 -8.97 4.63 2.45
N SER A 54 -8.45 4.70 1.23
CA SER A 54 -7.80 3.52 0.67
C SER A 54 -6.31 3.51 1.03
N GLU A 55 -5.86 2.40 1.59
CA GLU A 55 -4.50 2.18 2.06
C GLU A 55 -3.78 1.14 1.19
N ARG A 56 -2.49 1.36 0.98
CA ARG A 56 -1.59 0.53 0.16
C ARG A 56 -0.14 0.94 0.38
N CYS A 57 0.78 0.30 -0.34
CA CYS A 57 2.18 0.75 -0.38
C CYS A 57 2.27 2.23 -0.80
N ASN A 58 2.89 3.06 0.04
CA ASN A 58 3.07 4.49 -0.22
C ASN A 58 4.26 4.82 -1.14
N HIS A 59 5.02 3.80 -1.58
CA HIS A 59 6.26 3.94 -2.35
C HIS A 59 7.16 5.06 -1.78
N CYS A 60 7.42 4.98 -0.47
CA CYS A 60 8.07 6.03 0.30
C CYS A 60 9.43 6.44 -0.30
N ALA A 61 9.70 7.74 -0.36
CA ALA A 61 11.01 8.26 -0.77
C ALA A 61 12.15 7.69 0.09
N ASN A 62 11.89 7.59 1.39
CA ASN A 62 12.80 7.05 2.38
C ASN A 62 12.29 5.71 2.91
N ALA A 63 12.19 4.70 2.03
CA ALA A 63 11.58 3.39 2.33
C ALA A 63 12.39 2.54 3.34
N PRO A 64 11.88 2.32 4.59
CA PRO A 64 12.56 1.47 5.58
C PRO A 64 12.66 0.01 5.13
N CYS A 65 11.65 -0.50 4.42
CA CYS A 65 11.62 -1.84 3.85
C CYS A 65 12.74 -2.12 2.83
N VAL A 66 13.25 -1.07 2.17
CA VAL A 66 14.41 -1.16 1.26
C VAL A 66 15.70 -1.17 2.06
N ARG A 67 15.87 -0.23 3.01
CA ARG A 67 17.09 -0.11 3.82
C ARG A 67 17.38 -1.36 4.66
N CYS A 68 16.34 -2.05 5.13
CA CYS A 68 16.50 -3.26 5.94
C CYS A 68 16.75 -4.54 5.12
N CYS A 69 16.67 -4.50 3.79
CA CYS A 69 16.74 -5.68 2.95
C CYS A 69 18.20 -6.19 2.80
N PRO A 70 18.55 -7.39 3.28
CA PRO A 70 19.94 -7.85 3.28
C PRO A 70 20.45 -8.28 1.90
N THR A 71 19.57 -8.58 0.95
CA THR A 71 19.92 -9.13 -0.37
C THR A 71 19.80 -8.10 -1.50
N GLY A 72 19.31 -6.90 -1.21
CA GLY A 72 18.94 -5.92 -2.23
C GLY A 72 17.76 -6.35 -3.11
N ALA A 73 16.94 -7.30 -2.66
CA ALA A 73 15.70 -7.68 -3.35
C ALA A 73 14.69 -6.52 -3.35
N SER A 74 14.49 -5.87 -2.21
CA SER A 74 13.69 -4.64 -2.14
C SER A 74 14.54 -3.44 -2.56
N HIS A 75 14.03 -2.65 -3.51
CA HIS A 75 14.75 -1.53 -4.12
C HIS A 75 13.78 -0.44 -4.59
N ILE A 76 14.32 0.74 -4.92
CA ILE A 76 13.58 1.88 -5.50
C ILE A 76 14.02 2.03 -6.95
N THR A 77 13.08 2.12 -7.90
CA THR A 77 13.38 2.39 -9.31
C THR A 77 13.79 3.85 -9.55
N GLU A 78 14.30 4.17 -10.74
CA GLU A 78 14.64 5.54 -11.12
C GLU A 78 13.43 6.50 -11.09
N GLU A 79 12.23 5.97 -11.30
CA GLU A 79 10.97 6.70 -11.24
C GLU A 79 10.40 6.83 -9.82
N GLY A 80 11.08 6.27 -8.81
CA GLY A 80 10.72 6.36 -7.40
C GLY A 80 9.74 5.29 -6.91
N VAL A 81 9.58 4.18 -7.65
CA VAL A 81 8.68 3.08 -7.27
C VAL A 81 9.44 2.05 -6.45
N VAL A 82 8.96 1.76 -5.23
CA VAL A 82 9.47 0.65 -4.41
C VAL A 82 9.00 -0.71 -4.96
N LEU A 83 9.93 -1.60 -5.34
CA LEU A 83 9.64 -2.92 -5.90
C LEU A 83 10.47 -4.04 -5.23
N VAL A 84 10.15 -5.28 -5.56
CA VAL A 84 10.86 -6.49 -5.09
C VAL A 84 11.30 -7.34 -6.28
N THR A 85 12.61 -7.58 -6.39
CA THR A 85 13.18 -8.59 -7.32
C THR A 85 13.07 -9.97 -6.69
N HIS A 86 12.10 -10.76 -7.14
CA HIS A 86 11.74 -12.04 -6.54
C HIS A 86 12.90 -13.04 -6.49
N SER A 87 13.75 -13.09 -7.52
CA SER A 87 14.90 -14.00 -7.58
C SER A 87 16.00 -13.73 -6.54
N LYS A 88 16.01 -12.53 -5.93
CA LYS A 88 16.93 -12.18 -4.85
C LYS A 88 16.30 -12.31 -3.46
N CYS A 89 15.00 -12.58 -3.38
CA CYS A 89 14.27 -12.63 -2.12
C CYS A 89 14.52 -13.97 -1.42
N ILE A 90 14.94 -13.90 -0.15
CA ILE A 90 15.21 -15.09 0.69
C ILE A 90 14.11 -15.36 1.72
N GLY A 91 12.97 -14.67 1.65
CA GLY A 91 11.83 -14.91 2.54
C GLY A 91 12.03 -14.50 4.02
N CYS A 92 13.05 -13.69 4.34
CA CYS A 92 13.37 -13.32 5.73
C CYS A 92 12.37 -12.38 6.43
N ALA A 93 11.37 -11.85 5.71
CA ALA A 93 10.32 -10.95 6.22
C ALA A 93 10.77 -9.62 6.84
N ALA A 94 12.06 -9.27 6.83
CA ALA A 94 12.57 -8.00 7.41
C ALA A 94 11.85 -6.75 6.86
N CYS A 95 11.49 -6.76 5.57
CA CYS A 95 10.75 -5.67 4.93
C CYS A 95 9.32 -5.51 5.46
N ILE A 96 8.68 -6.60 5.88
CA ILE A 96 7.32 -6.60 6.44
C ILE A 96 7.35 -5.96 7.83
N THR A 97 8.27 -6.40 8.70
CA THR A 97 8.44 -5.84 10.05
C THR A 97 8.83 -4.36 10.04
N SER A 98 9.52 -3.91 9.00
CA SER A 98 9.99 -2.53 8.89
C SER A 98 8.99 -1.57 8.25
N CYS A 99 7.88 -2.07 7.68
CA CYS A 99 6.87 -1.23 7.06
C CYS A 99 5.91 -0.67 8.14
N PRO A 100 5.84 0.66 8.34
CA PRO A 100 4.92 1.27 9.29
C PRO A 100 3.47 1.25 8.81
#